data_AF-A0A8T4M7A6-F1
#
_entry.id   AF-A0A8T4M7A6-F1
#
_cell.length_a   1.000
_cell.length_b   1.000
_cell.length_c   1.000
_cell.angle_alpha   90.00
_cell.angle_beta   90.00
_cell.angle_gamma   90.00
#
_symmetry.space_group_name_H-M   'P 1'
#
loop_
_entity.id
_entity.type
_entity.pdbx_description
1 polymer ?
#
loop_
_entity_poly.entity_id
_entity_poly.type
_entity_poly.pdbx_seq_one_letter_code
_entity_poly.pdbx_strand_id
1 'polypeptide(L)'
;MSRYGLKLSEGRNLQKWVLEVSGAKKFLDTIPKIPKTKKIKPGLYVDYYIDKSELEDDGIDYCTPQIAAVLYVDKKGEETQLGGIRAYNWETYWLEFGYNTEVDKSENWWDLIKEEYNKLLKTDEKRLKK
;
A
#
# COMPACT_ATOMS: atom_id res chain seq x y z
N MET A 1 27.73 10.68 4.94
CA MET A 1 26.69 9.65 4.76
C MET A 1 25.72 9.85 5.90
N SER A 2 24.43 10.03 5.60
CA SER A 2 23.39 10.05 6.64
C SER A 2 23.49 8.76 7.48
N ARG A 3 23.07 8.85 8.75
CA ARG A 3 23.13 7.71 9.67
C ARG A 3 22.06 6.65 9.38
N TYR A 4 21.00 6.98 8.64
CA TYR A 4 19.82 6.13 8.47
C TYR A 4 19.30 5.98 7.03
N GLY A 5 19.82 6.76 6.06
CA GLY A 5 19.40 6.70 4.66
C GLY A 5 19.68 5.34 4.02
N LEU A 6 18.73 4.86 3.22
CA LEU A 6 18.78 3.57 2.55
C LEU A 6 19.04 3.71 1.06
N LYS A 7 19.95 2.90 0.52
CA LYS A 7 20.07 2.74 -0.94
C LYS A 7 18.81 2.05 -1.47
N LEU A 8 18.49 2.30 -2.75
CA LEU A 8 17.37 1.61 -3.41
C LEU A 8 17.49 0.08 -3.38
N SER A 9 18.71 -0.47 -3.41
CA SER A 9 18.94 -1.90 -3.25
C SER A 9 18.53 -2.41 -1.87
N GLU A 10 18.76 -1.62 -0.83
CA GLU A 10 18.36 -1.93 0.54
C GLU A 10 16.85 -1.78 0.70
N GLY A 11 16.24 -0.75 0.09
CA GLY A 11 14.78 -0.61 0.02
C GLY A 11 14.08 -1.80 -0.63
N ARG A 12 14.69 -2.45 -1.64
CA ARG A 12 14.15 -3.70 -2.24
C ARG A 12 14.22 -4.88 -1.30
N ASN A 13 15.27 -4.96 -0.48
CA ASN A 13 15.36 -6.02 0.51
C ASN A 13 14.37 -5.75 1.66
N LEU A 14 14.24 -4.48 2.06
CA LEU A 14 13.26 -4.03 3.06
C LEU A 14 11.84 -4.35 2.59
N GLN A 15 11.56 -4.17 1.29
CA GLN A 15 10.28 -4.54 0.70
C GLN A 15 9.96 -6.02 0.89
N LYS A 16 10.92 -6.91 0.64
CA LYS A 16 10.70 -8.35 0.81
C LYS A 16 10.47 -8.69 2.28
N TRP A 17 11.31 -8.15 3.15
CA TRP A 17 11.22 -8.38 4.60
C TRP A 17 9.88 -7.91 5.17
N VAL A 18 9.43 -6.70 4.85
CA VAL A 18 8.19 -6.17 5.41
C VAL A 18 6.97 -6.97 4.95
N LEU A 19 6.95 -7.41 3.70
CA LEU A 19 5.87 -8.23 3.16
C LEU A 19 5.77 -9.60 3.85
N GLU A 20 6.92 -10.18 4.21
CA GLU A 20 7.00 -11.44 4.94
C GLU A 20 6.63 -11.26 6.42
N VAL A 21 7.26 -10.31 7.11
CA VAL A 21 7.11 -10.08 8.56
C VAL A 21 5.71 -9.58 8.90
N SER A 22 5.13 -8.69 8.08
CA SER A 22 3.75 -8.22 8.30
C SER A 22 2.71 -9.31 8.08
N GLY A 23 3.04 -10.40 7.38
CA GLY A 23 2.08 -11.42 6.96
C GLY A 23 1.11 -10.96 5.87
N ALA A 24 1.22 -9.71 5.38
CA ALA A 24 0.33 -9.14 4.38
C ALA A 24 0.49 -9.79 2.99
N LYS A 25 1.67 -10.36 2.69
CA LYS A 25 1.97 -10.99 1.39
C LYS A 25 0.89 -11.99 0.95
N LYS A 26 0.39 -12.82 1.88
CA LYS A 26 -0.62 -13.85 1.57
C LYS A 26 -1.93 -13.27 1.04
N PHE A 27 -2.26 -12.04 1.43
CA PHE A 27 -3.45 -11.32 0.96
C PHE A 27 -3.17 -10.59 -0.34
N LEU A 28 -2.03 -9.91 -0.42
CA LEU A 28 -1.65 -9.16 -1.62
C LEU A 28 -1.43 -10.06 -2.84
N ASP A 29 -0.98 -11.30 -2.64
CA ASP A 29 -0.85 -12.30 -3.71
C ASP A 29 -2.23 -12.75 -4.27
N THR A 30 -3.35 -12.43 -3.61
CA THR A 30 -4.70 -12.78 -4.09
C THR A 30 -5.30 -11.78 -5.06
N ILE A 31 -4.68 -10.60 -5.23
CA ILE A 31 -5.17 -9.52 -6.10
C ILE A 31 -4.17 -9.19 -7.21
N PRO A 32 -4.64 -8.71 -8.37
CA PRO A 32 -3.75 -8.36 -9.47
C PRO A 32 -2.86 -7.16 -9.12
N LYS A 33 -1.64 -7.16 -9.69
CA LYS A 33 -0.78 -5.97 -9.66
C LYS A 33 -1.38 -4.87 -10.54
N ILE A 34 -1.25 -3.61 -10.13
CA ILE A 34 -1.75 -2.49 -10.92
C ILE A 34 -1.02 -2.43 -12.28
N PRO A 35 -1.74 -2.39 -13.41
CA PRO A 35 -1.11 -2.24 -14.72
C PRO A 35 -0.53 -0.84 -14.90
N LYS A 36 0.70 -0.72 -15.43
CA LYS A 36 1.32 0.58 -15.77
C LYS A 36 0.76 1.23 -17.06
N THR A 37 -0.42 0.80 -17.50
CA THR A 37 -1.04 1.20 -18.78
C THR A 37 -2.18 2.18 -18.55
N LYS A 38 -2.40 3.11 -19.51
CA LYS A 38 -3.41 4.19 -19.39
C LYS A 38 -4.88 3.75 -19.22
N LYS A 39 -5.24 2.48 -19.45
CA LYS A 39 -6.62 1.98 -19.29
C LYS A 39 -6.63 0.81 -18.32
N ILE A 40 -6.83 1.10 -17.05
CA ILE A 40 -6.96 0.10 -15.98
C ILE A 40 -8.46 -0.23 -15.83
N LYS A 41 -8.78 -1.51 -15.68
CA LYS A 41 -10.17 -1.93 -15.42
C LYS A 41 -10.54 -1.61 -13.97
N PRO A 42 -11.80 -1.33 -13.66
CA PRO A 42 -12.22 -1.10 -12.29
C PRO A 42 -11.99 -2.34 -11.44
N GLY A 43 -11.55 -2.16 -10.20
CA GLY A 43 -11.26 -3.27 -9.30
C GLY A 43 -10.27 -2.94 -8.21
N LEU A 44 -9.86 -3.97 -7.48
CA LEU A 44 -8.88 -3.90 -6.40
C LEU A 44 -7.52 -4.39 -6.93
N TYR A 45 -6.47 -3.61 -6.69
CA TYR A 45 -5.11 -3.88 -7.16
C TYR A 45 -4.08 -3.68 -6.07
N VAL A 46 -2.92 -4.30 -6.23
CA VAL A 46 -1.73 -4.01 -5.43
C VAL A 46 -0.69 -3.28 -6.30
N ASP A 47 -0.10 -2.22 -5.76
CA ASP A 47 1.12 -1.64 -6.30
C ASP A 47 2.30 -1.92 -5.37
N TYR A 48 3.39 -2.40 -5.96
CA TYR A 48 4.64 -2.66 -5.25
C TYR A 48 5.66 -1.63 -5.71
N TYR A 49 5.77 -0.54 -4.96
CA TYR A 49 6.74 0.52 -5.20
C TYR A 49 7.48 0.85 -3.91
N ILE A 50 8.68 1.40 -4.05
CA ILE A 50 9.43 1.94 -2.91
C ILE A 50 9.38 3.44 -3.08
N ASP A 51 8.77 4.14 -2.13
CA ASP A 51 8.80 5.59 -2.12
C ASP A 51 10.25 6.06 -1.91
N LYS A 52 10.81 6.69 -2.94
CA LYS A 52 12.23 7.05 -2.97
C LYS A 52 12.53 8.31 -2.17
N SER A 53 11.57 9.22 -2.01
CA SER A 53 11.79 10.41 -1.19
C SER A 53 11.95 10.05 0.28
N GLU A 54 11.33 8.95 0.71
CA GLU A 54 11.37 8.42 2.07
C GLU A 54 12.57 7.48 2.33
N LEU A 55 13.45 7.29 1.34
CA LEU A 55 14.71 6.55 1.52
C LEU A 55 15.86 7.44 2.01
N GLU A 56 15.71 8.76 1.86
CA GLU A 56 16.68 9.72 2.37
C GLU A 56 16.30 10.10 3.80
N ASP A 57 17.32 10.28 4.63
CA ASP A 57 17.19 10.79 6.00
C ASP A 57 17.31 12.31 5.90
N ASP A 58 16.19 13.00 6.09
CA ASP A 58 16.13 14.46 6.10
C ASP A 58 16.60 15.06 7.44
N GLY A 59 17.02 14.20 8.38
CA GLY A 59 17.46 14.57 9.72
C GLY A 59 16.32 14.90 10.68
N ILE A 60 15.07 14.72 10.27
CA ILE A 60 13.87 15.04 11.03
C ILE A 60 13.14 13.77 11.44
N ASP A 61 12.95 12.83 10.50
CA ASP A 61 12.25 11.56 10.74
C ASP A 61 13.05 10.34 10.27
N TYR A 62 12.69 9.16 10.81
CA TYR A 62 13.23 7.90 10.30
C TYR A 62 12.75 7.65 8.87
N CYS A 63 13.59 7.03 8.03
CA CYS A 63 13.19 6.59 6.70
C CYS A 63 12.03 5.58 6.81
N THR A 64 10.85 5.99 6.31
CA THR A 64 9.62 5.19 6.38
C THR A 64 9.00 4.97 4.99
N PRO A 65 9.76 4.41 4.04
CA PRO A 65 9.27 4.23 2.68
C PRO A 65 7.98 3.41 2.68
N GLN A 66 6.99 3.91 1.94
CA GLN A 66 5.89 3.06 1.52
C GLN A 66 6.42 2.04 0.52
N ILE A 67 6.10 0.78 0.78
CA ILE A 67 6.63 -0.40 0.09
C ILE A 67 5.55 -1.08 -0.77
N ALA A 68 4.29 -0.96 -0.36
CA ALA A 68 3.16 -1.47 -1.09
C ALA A 68 1.93 -0.60 -0.84
N ALA A 69 1.05 -0.55 -1.82
CA ALA A 69 -0.26 0.10 -1.73
C ALA A 69 -1.34 -0.88 -2.22
N VAL A 70 -2.49 -0.86 -1.58
CA VAL A 70 -3.71 -1.48 -2.09
C VAL A 70 -4.61 -0.37 -2.63
N LEU A 71 -4.92 -0.47 -3.92
CA LEU A 71 -5.58 0.57 -4.69
C LEU A 71 -6.94 0.09 -5.18
N TYR A 72 -7.95 0.92 -4.99
CA TYR A 72 -9.22 0.83 -5.69
C TYR A 72 -9.13 1.64 -6.98
N VAL A 73 -9.51 1.04 -8.10
CA VAL A 73 -9.67 1.75 -9.38
C VAL A 73 -11.15 1.82 -9.70
N ASP A 74 -11.66 3.03 -9.90
CA ASP A 74 -13.06 3.28 -10.23
C ASP A 74 -13.36 3.09 -11.74
N LYS A 75 -14.62 3.31 -12.14
CA LYS A 75 -15.05 3.20 -13.56
C LYS A 75 -14.48 4.27 -14.49
N LYS A 76 -13.97 5.37 -13.95
CA LYS A 76 -13.27 6.43 -14.69
C LYS A 76 -11.77 6.17 -14.77
N GLY A 77 -11.27 5.18 -14.04
CA GLY A 77 -9.84 4.89 -13.91
C GLY A 77 -9.15 5.74 -12.85
N GLU A 78 -9.89 6.39 -11.95
CA GLU A 78 -9.36 7.11 -10.81
C GLU A 78 -8.92 6.10 -9.73
N GLU A 79 -7.73 6.32 -9.17
CA GLU A 79 -7.10 5.44 -8.19
C GLU A 79 -7.28 6.02 -6.77
N THR A 80 -7.75 5.19 -5.84
CA THR A 80 -7.88 5.54 -4.42
C THR A 80 -7.11 4.52 -3.58
N GLN A 81 -6.13 4.98 -2.81
CA GLN A 81 -5.42 4.12 -1.85
C GLN A 81 -6.35 3.75 -0.69
N LEU A 82 -6.55 2.44 -0.48
CA LEU A 82 -7.32 1.91 0.64
C LEU A 82 -6.42 1.48 1.80
N GLY A 83 -5.21 1.03 1.49
CA GLY A 83 -4.20 0.73 2.50
C GLY A 83 -2.78 0.77 1.96
N GLY A 84 -1.84 0.95 2.87
CA GLY A 84 -0.41 1.01 2.60
C GLY A 84 0.37 0.10 3.53
N ILE A 85 1.59 -0.26 3.11
CA ILE A 85 2.57 -0.90 3.98
C ILE A 85 3.81 -0.03 3.99
N ARG A 86 4.15 0.52 5.16
CA ARG A 86 5.36 1.29 5.39
C ARG A 86 6.35 0.45 6.20
N ALA A 87 7.64 0.66 5.96
CA ALA A 87 8.69 -0.09 6.64
C ALA A 87 9.66 0.87 7.33
N TYR A 88 9.87 0.68 8.63
CA TYR A 88 10.84 1.41 9.44
C TYR A 88 12.12 0.61 9.49
N ASN A 89 13.15 1.06 8.75
CA ASN A 89 14.52 0.53 8.70
C ASN A 89 14.81 -0.81 9.43
N TRP A 90 14.15 -1.91 9.02
CA TRP A 90 14.28 -3.27 9.60
C TRP A 90 13.84 -3.47 11.06
N GLU A 91 13.30 -2.44 11.70
CA GLU A 91 12.86 -2.47 13.10
C GLU A 91 11.38 -2.82 13.21
N THR A 92 10.53 -2.13 12.44
CA THR A 92 9.09 -2.33 12.49
C THR A 92 8.43 -2.02 11.15
N TYR A 93 7.13 -2.26 11.07
CA TYR A 93 6.29 -2.00 9.92
C TYR A 93 5.00 -1.33 10.37
N TRP A 94 4.36 -0.62 9.45
CA TRP A 94 3.05 -0.04 9.67
C TRP A 94 2.13 -0.47 8.54
N LEU A 95 1.08 -1.21 8.89
CA LEU A 95 -0.07 -1.47 8.01
C LEU A 95 -1.05 -0.30 8.11
N GLU A 96 -1.04 0.54 7.10
CA GLU A 96 -1.83 1.77 7.03
C GLU A 96 -3.19 1.46 6.40
N PHE A 97 -4.27 1.91 7.02
CA PHE A 97 -5.62 1.92 6.44
C PHE A 97 -6.10 3.38 6.36
N GLY A 98 -6.61 3.80 5.20
CA GLY A 98 -6.95 5.21 4.97
C GLY A 98 -5.74 6.14 5.11
N TYR A 99 -5.93 7.33 5.69
CA TYR A 99 -4.93 8.41 5.66
C TYR A 99 -4.09 8.59 6.93
N ASN A 100 -4.07 7.65 7.89
CA ASN A 100 -3.16 7.63 9.08
C ASN A 100 -3.59 6.58 10.14
N THR A 101 -4.31 5.53 9.78
CA THR A 101 -4.74 4.52 10.77
C THR A 101 -3.80 3.33 10.73
N GLU A 102 -3.10 3.08 11.84
CA GLU A 102 -2.31 1.86 12.06
C GLU A 102 -3.19 0.68 12.41
N VAL A 103 -2.85 -0.48 11.85
CA VAL A 103 -3.53 -1.74 12.10
C VAL A 103 -2.50 -2.82 12.46
N ASP A 104 -2.57 -3.35 13.67
CA ASP A 104 -1.53 -4.27 14.19
C ASP A 104 -1.45 -5.61 13.43
N LYS A 105 -2.57 -6.09 12.90
CA LYS A 105 -2.70 -7.43 12.32
C LYS A 105 -3.10 -7.39 10.85
N SER A 106 -2.38 -8.16 10.03
CA SER A 106 -2.65 -8.26 8.59
C SER A 106 -4.07 -8.74 8.26
N GLU A 107 -4.64 -9.63 9.08
CA GLU A 107 -6.01 -10.10 8.93
C GLU A 107 -7.01 -8.95 9.06
N ASN A 108 -6.89 -8.18 10.15
CA ASN A 108 -7.76 -7.03 10.41
C ASN A 108 -7.58 -5.95 9.34
N TRP A 109 -6.32 -5.68 8.96
CA TRP A 109 -5.99 -4.73 7.91
C TRP A 109 -6.65 -5.10 6.58
N TRP A 110 -6.58 -6.37 6.21
CA TRP A 110 -7.21 -6.88 4.99
C TRP A 110 -8.74 -6.86 5.07
N ASP A 111 -9.33 -7.18 6.23
CA ASP A 111 -10.77 -7.10 6.43
C ASP A 111 -11.30 -5.67 6.26
N LEU A 112 -10.61 -4.68 6.83
CA LEU A 112 -10.94 -3.25 6.65
C LEU A 112 -10.88 -2.83 5.17
N ILE A 113 -9.83 -3.24 4.44
CA ILE A 113 -9.71 -2.96 3.01
C ILE A 113 -10.88 -3.56 2.22
N LYS A 114 -11.25 -4.82 2.48
CA LYS A 114 -12.38 -5.48 1.81
C LYS A 114 -13.69 -4.77 2.12
N GLU A 115 -13.92 -4.38 3.37
CA GLU A 115 -15.12 -3.65 3.75
C GLU A 115 -15.23 -2.33 2.99
N GLU A 116 -14.15 -1.56 2.93
CA GLU A 116 -14.13 -0.27 2.23
C GLU A 116 -14.30 -0.43 0.72
N TYR A 117 -13.59 -1.39 0.12
CA TYR A 117 -13.78 -1.74 -1.28
C TYR A 117 -15.24 -2.07 -1.61
N ASN A 118 -15.91 -2.86 -0.77
CA ASN A 118 -17.32 -3.21 -0.95
C ASN A 118 -18.25 -1.98 -0.83
N LYS A 119 -17.93 -1.00 0.02
CA LYS A 119 -18.69 0.27 0.10
C LYS A 119 -18.52 1.09 -1.18
N LEU A 120 -17.29 1.17 -1.71
CA LEU A 120 -16.98 1.89 -2.94
C LEU A 120 -17.69 1.27 -4.16
N LEU A 121 -17.66 -0.07 -4.29
CA LEU A 121 -18.39 -0.78 -5.33
C LEU A 121 -19.89 -0.42 -5.33
N LYS A 122 -20.55 -0.48 -4.17
CA LYS A 122 -21.97 -0.11 -4.02
C LYS A 122 -22.24 1.36 -4.36
N THR A 123 -21.28 2.24 -4.08
CA THR A 123 -21.39 3.68 -4.36
C THR A 123 -21.31 3.95 -5.85
N ASP A 124 -20.38 3.31 -6.55
CA ASP A 124 -20.22 3.43 -8.01
C ASP A 124 -21.41 2.83 -8.76
N GLU A 125 -21.99 1.74 -8.27
CA GLU A 125 -23.24 1.21 -8.81
C GLU A 125 -24.41 2.19 -8.69
N LYS A 126 -24.54 2.87 -7.54
CA LYS A 126 -25.60 3.86 -7.31
C LYS A 126 -25.44 5.10 -8.17
N ARG A 127 -24.21 5.57 -8.38
CA ARG A 127 -23.90 6.76 -9.20
C ARG A 127 -24.29 6.59 -10.68
N LEU A 128 -24.37 5.34 -11.17
CA LEU A 128 -24.74 5.03 -12.56
C LEU A 128 -26.24 4.87 -12.79
N LYS A 129 -27.03 4.73 -11.72
CA LYS A 129 -28.49 4.63 -11.80
C LYS A 129 -29.19 5.99 -11.77
N LYS A 130 -28.42 7.07 -11.65
CA LYS A 130 -28.87 8.46 -11.76
C LYS A 130 -28.39 9.05 -13.06
#